data_AF-A0A3B9PWP6-F1
#
_entry.id   AF-A0A3B9PWP6-F1
#
_cell.length_a   1.000
_cell.length_b   1.000
_cell.length_c   1.000
_cell.angle_alpha   90.00
_cell.angle_beta   90.00
_cell.angle_gamma   90.00
#
_symmetry.space_group_name_H-M   'P 1'
#
loop_
_entity.id
_entity.type
_entity.pdbx_description
1 polymer ?
#
loop_
_entity_poly.entity_id
_entity_poly.type
_entity_poly.pdbx_seq_one_letter_code
_entity_poly.pdbx_strand_id
1 'polypeptide(L)'
;MNQIRLLILHTDVEYASALARALALRDRIYAITLASGHKFSLAGVLEEAAKKEYDLILTDEEWKKCADRDNAENREKLMGLSETPLPGYIYKYGGLERISSELQIAFSEVTGRKRFFLHNNETKLIGFTSGAGGVGTSCIAIATGRELASLDKRDVLYLSFEETESTSIYFPLDQGRASISEYLYYLFSGGKEVTASFIDSFLISDMYGLCAFRPAKAINELTQLSCQQLIQFLDSICATGRFRYILVDFPARQSDCIMYLLKSCHNIFFIDDGSPISLWKNRKFTKNMAAEEYEEIVDQIKWVTNKWLPKPETEKEEEEENEEEVFDANRIFVEYDKESFVTDGLYIDISFQRCFGVGVRKIADICTTETLLRSGNEKNSNKCGTDALFRTGGDEDCR
;
A
#
# COMPACT_ATOMS: atom_id res chain seq x y z
N MET A 1 -0.67 -5.80 21.13
CA MET A 1 -0.52 -4.54 20.37
C MET A 1 -0.01 -3.49 21.32
N ASN A 2 1.11 -2.82 21.01
CA ASN A 2 1.49 -1.61 21.74
C ASN A 2 0.62 -0.46 21.22
N GLN A 3 -0.39 -0.06 21.99
CA GLN A 3 -1.20 1.10 21.68
C GLN A 3 -0.39 2.39 21.89
N ILE A 4 -0.68 3.43 21.11
CA ILE A 4 -0.22 4.80 21.31
C ILE A 4 -1.00 5.37 22.49
N ARG A 5 -0.32 5.60 23.62
CA ARG A 5 -0.92 6.21 24.81
C ARG A 5 -0.97 7.71 24.61
N LEU A 6 -2.17 8.23 24.37
CA LEU A 6 -2.41 9.62 24.03
C LEU A 6 -3.16 10.31 25.17
N LEU A 7 -2.57 11.36 25.74
CA LEU A 7 -3.29 12.27 26.65
C LEU A 7 -3.82 13.45 25.85
N ILE A 8 -5.08 13.83 26.04
CA ILE A 8 -5.62 15.10 25.53
C ILE A 8 -5.88 16.02 26.72
N LEU A 9 -5.03 17.03 26.85
CA LEU A 9 -5.08 18.07 27.88
C LEU A 9 -5.22 19.42 27.17
N HIS A 10 -6.48 19.77 26.88
CA HIS A 10 -6.82 20.93 26.07
C HIS A 10 -7.95 21.73 26.73
N THR A 11 -7.90 23.06 26.68
CA THR A 11 -8.88 23.95 27.36
C THR A 11 -10.30 23.79 26.83
N ASP A 12 -10.46 23.60 25.52
CA ASP A 12 -11.73 23.23 24.88
C ASP A 12 -12.04 21.75 25.13
N VAL A 13 -12.87 21.50 26.14
CA VAL A 13 -13.28 20.16 26.58
C VAL A 13 -14.20 19.49 25.55
N GLU A 14 -15.04 20.25 24.84
CA GLU A 14 -15.97 19.71 23.85
C GLU A 14 -15.20 19.18 22.64
N TYR A 15 -14.28 19.99 22.11
CA TYR A 15 -13.40 19.58 21.02
C TYR A 15 -12.53 18.38 21.43
N ALA A 16 -11.89 18.42 22.61
CA ALA A 16 -11.08 17.33 23.11
C ALA A 16 -11.86 16.01 23.20
N SER A 17 -13.08 16.07 23.74
CA SER A 17 -13.98 14.92 23.85
C SER A 17 -14.41 14.38 22.48
N ALA A 18 -14.73 15.27 21.54
CA ALA A 18 -15.10 14.90 20.18
C ALA A 18 -13.93 14.24 19.44
N LEU A 19 -12.74 14.82 19.50
CA LEU A 19 -11.53 14.28 18.87
C LEU A 19 -11.14 12.92 19.46
N ALA A 20 -11.18 12.77 20.79
CA ALA A 20 -10.92 11.50 21.46
C ALA A 20 -11.86 10.39 20.96
N ARG A 21 -13.17 10.66 20.92
CA ARG A 21 -14.15 9.69 20.40
C ARG A 21 -13.87 9.34 18.94
N ALA A 22 -13.60 10.34 18.10
CA ALA A 22 -13.34 10.15 16.69
C ALA A 22 -12.09 9.28 16.43
N LEU A 23 -10.98 9.56 17.13
CA LEU A 23 -9.75 8.78 17.02
C LEU A 23 -9.94 7.33 17.52
N ALA A 24 -10.59 7.15 18.67
CA ALA A 24 -10.81 5.82 19.26
C ALA A 24 -11.73 4.93 18.42
N LEU A 25 -12.76 5.51 17.78
CA LEU A 25 -13.65 4.77 16.87
C LEU A 25 -12.95 4.36 15.58
N ARG A 26 -12.01 5.18 15.13
CA ARG A 26 -11.34 4.99 13.86
C ARG A 26 -10.22 3.95 13.92
N ASP A 27 -9.28 4.10 14.83
CA ASP A 27 -8.12 3.22 14.92
C ASP A 27 -7.88 2.74 16.35
N ARG A 28 -7.86 1.42 16.49
CA ARG A 28 -7.66 0.72 17.77
C ARG A 28 -6.23 0.86 18.31
N ILE A 29 -5.33 1.44 17.52
CA ILE A 29 -3.98 1.77 17.99
C ILE A 29 -3.98 2.82 19.10
N TYR A 30 -5.00 3.67 19.26
CA TYR A 30 -4.97 4.72 20.27
C TYR A 30 -5.56 4.26 21.61
N ALA A 31 -4.80 4.44 22.69
CA ALA A 31 -5.27 4.39 24.07
C ALA A 31 -5.38 5.82 24.59
N ILE A 32 -6.58 6.40 24.56
CA ILE A 32 -6.81 7.84 24.78
C ILE A 32 -7.27 8.11 26.20
N THR A 33 -6.62 9.06 26.87
CA THR A 33 -7.01 9.60 28.17
C THR A 33 -7.39 11.07 28.02
N LEU A 34 -8.52 11.48 28.59
CA LEU A 34 -8.96 12.87 28.64
C LEU A 34 -8.63 13.46 30.02
N ALA A 35 -7.99 14.63 30.04
CA ALA A 35 -7.75 15.33 31.30
C ALA A 35 -9.06 15.93 31.86
N SER A 36 -9.28 15.82 33.17
CA SER A 36 -10.46 16.36 33.85
C SER A 36 -10.06 17.34 34.97
N GLY A 37 -10.42 18.63 34.82
CA GLY A 37 -10.38 19.64 35.89
C GLY A 37 -8.98 19.96 36.49
N HIS A 38 -8.85 21.16 37.08
CA HIS A 38 -7.71 21.77 37.81
C HIS A 38 -6.26 21.65 37.27
N LYS A 39 -6.00 20.88 36.21
CA LYS A 39 -4.67 20.68 35.57
C LYS A 39 -4.51 21.42 34.24
N PHE A 40 -5.49 22.23 33.82
CA PHE A 40 -5.43 23.04 32.59
C PHE A 40 -4.47 24.22 32.75
N SER A 41 -3.18 23.92 32.76
CA SER A 41 -2.10 24.90 32.84
C SER A 41 -0.85 24.34 32.17
N LEU A 42 0.05 25.23 31.75
CA LEU A 42 1.37 24.84 31.24
C LEU A 42 2.13 23.95 32.24
N ALA A 43 2.09 24.28 33.54
CA ALA A 43 2.74 23.49 34.58
C ALA A 43 2.19 22.06 34.63
N GLY A 44 0.87 21.89 34.52
CA GLY A 44 0.22 20.57 34.46
C GLY A 44 0.64 19.77 33.23
N VAL A 45 0.71 20.40 32.05
CA VAL A 45 1.17 19.75 30.81
C VAL A 45 2.61 19.24 30.95
N LEU A 46 3.50 20.07 31.49
CA LEU A 46 4.91 19.71 31.70
C LEU A 46 5.07 18.60 32.76
N GLU A 47 4.27 18.64 33.82
CA GLU A 47 4.24 17.59 34.84
C GLU A 47 3.85 16.23 34.22
N GLU A 48 2.81 16.20 33.38
CA GLU A 48 2.38 14.96 32.71
C GLU A 48 3.42 14.49 31.67
N ALA A 49 4.09 15.39 30.96
CA ALA A 49 5.17 15.05 30.02
C ALA A 49 6.36 14.35 30.71
N ALA A 50 6.66 14.74 31.96
CA ALA A 50 7.74 14.18 32.76
C ALA A 50 7.43 12.76 33.29
N LYS A 51 6.16 12.42 33.53
CA LYS A 51 5.74 11.13 34.12
C LYS A 51 5.99 9.90 33.24
N LYS A 52 6.28 10.09 31.94
CA LYS A 52 6.48 9.01 30.94
C LYS A 52 5.31 8.01 30.83
N GLU A 53 4.13 8.38 31.34
CA GLU A 53 2.90 7.59 31.27
C GLU A 53 2.28 7.60 29.87
N TYR A 54 2.43 8.71 29.15
CA TYR A 54 1.89 8.92 27.82
C TYR A 54 3.02 9.00 26.79
N ASP A 55 2.75 8.50 25.60
CA ASP A 55 3.69 8.58 24.47
C ASP A 55 3.58 9.96 23.79
N LEU A 56 2.36 10.51 23.71
CA LEU A 56 2.06 11.84 23.17
C LEU A 56 1.03 12.58 24.05
N ILE A 57 1.10 13.91 24.05
CA ILE A 57 0.17 14.80 24.76
C ILE A 57 -0.35 15.87 23.80
N LEU A 58 -1.64 15.84 23.48
CA LEU A 58 -2.32 16.90 22.75
C LEU A 58 -2.67 18.05 23.70
N THR A 59 -2.29 19.26 23.30
CA THR A 59 -2.35 20.42 24.17
C THR A 59 -2.68 21.71 23.43
N ASP A 60 -3.00 22.78 24.14
CA ASP A 60 -3.26 24.09 23.54
C ASP A 60 -2.01 24.64 22.83
N GLU A 61 -2.24 25.33 21.71
CA GLU A 61 -1.19 25.94 20.89
C GLU A 61 -0.22 26.81 21.71
N GLU A 62 -0.76 27.67 22.59
CA GLU A 62 0.03 28.59 23.42
C GLU A 62 0.93 27.86 24.43
N TRP A 63 0.48 26.73 24.97
CA TRP A 63 1.28 25.94 25.90
C TRP A 63 2.43 25.23 25.18
N LYS A 64 2.19 24.70 23.98
CA LYS A 64 3.26 24.15 23.13
C LYS A 64 4.27 25.22 22.74
N LYS A 65 3.83 26.41 22.32
CA LYS A 65 4.72 27.55 22.02
C LYS A 65 5.62 27.92 23.21
N CYS A 66 5.05 27.96 24.42
CA CYS A 66 5.83 28.25 25.62
C CYS A 66 6.86 27.15 25.90
N ALA A 67 6.45 25.87 25.86
CA ALA A 67 7.36 24.75 26.04
C ALA A 67 8.52 24.73 25.01
N ASP A 68 8.24 25.12 23.77
CA ASP A 68 9.24 25.23 22.71
C ASP A 68 10.22 26.36 22.96
N ARG A 69 9.70 27.57 23.22
CA ARG A 69 10.50 28.77 23.52
C ARG A 69 11.42 28.54 24.71
N ASP A 70 10.91 27.91 25.75
CA ASP A 70 11.61 27.72 27.02
C ASP A 70 12.48 26.43 27.01
N ASN A 71 12.54 25.74 25.87
CA ASN A 71 13.28 24.48 25.69
C ASN A 71 12.99 23.46 26.79
N ALA A 72 11.69 23.29 27.10
CA ALA A 72 11.24 22.43 28.17
C ALA A 72 11.62 20.97 27.92
N GLU A 73 11.85 20.24 29.01
CA GLU A 73 12.13 18.81 28.95
C GLU A 73 10.92 18.04 28.40
N ASN A 74 11.17 17.04 27.55
CA ASN A 74 10.14 16.21 26.90
C ASN A 74 9.17 16.99 25.99
N ARG A 75 9.52 18.21 25.53
CA ARG A 75 8.66 19.02 24.66
C ARG A 75 8.28 18.34 23.34
N GLU A 76 9.09 17.38 22.88
CA GLU A 76 8.83 16.59 21.68
C GLU A 76 7.57 15.71 21.79
N LYS A 77 7.13 15.38 23.01
CA LYS A 77 5.88 14.64 23.25
C LYS A 77 4.64 15.52 23.13
N LEU A 78 4.81 16.84 23.20
CA LEU A 78 3.71 17.80 23.20
C LEU A 78 3.31 18.10 21.76
N MET A 79 2.01 17.99 21.47
CA MET A 79 1.42 18.27 20.17
C MET A 79 0.42 19.41 20.32
N GLY A 80 0.80 20.59 19.86
CA GLY A 80 -0.06 21.78 19.95
C GLY A 80 -1.21 21.72 18.94
N LEU A 81 -2.45 21.87 19.40
CA LEU A 81 -3.64 21.94 18.56
C LEU A 81 -3.90 23.40 18.16
N SER A 82 -3.69 23.71 16.88
CA SER A 82 -3.81 25.05 16.31
C SER A 82 -5.13 25.22 15.55
N GLU A 83 -5.69 26.42 15.61
CA GLU A 83 -6.85 26.83 14.81
C GLU A 83 -6.47 27.30 13.40
N THR A 84 -5.17 27.39 13.11
CA THR A 84 -4.65 27.68 11.77
C THR A 84 -3.58 26.67 11.37
N PRO A 85 -3.37 26.39 10.07
CA PRO A 85 -2.29 25.49 9.65
C PRO A 85 -0.92 26.09 9.98
N LEU A 86 -0.20 25.50 10.94
CA LEU A 86 1.13 25.94 11.41
C LEU A 86 2.13 24.77 11.38
N PRO A 87 3.37 24.96 10.89
CA PRO A 87 4.40 23.92 10.93
C PRO A 87 4.74 23.48 12.36
N GLY A 88 4.76 22.17 12.62
CA GLY A 88 5.03 21.61 13.95
C GLY A 88 3.83 21.58 14.91
N TYR A 89 2.63 21.92 14.42
CA TYR A 89 1.37 21.91 15.15
C TYR A 89 0.32 21.12 14.37
N ILE A 90 -0.66 20.58 15.09
CA ILE A 90 -1.78 19.83 14.49
C ILE A 90 -2.93 20.80 14.24
N TYR A 91 -3.39 20.87 13.00
CA TYR A 91 -4.51 21.74 12.63
C TYR A 91 -5.85 21.11 13.03
N LYS A 92 -6.57 21.74 13.98
CA LYS A 92 -7.82 21.23 14.57
C LYS A 92 -8.88 20.86 13.54
N TYR A 93 -8.99 21.65 12.48
CA TYR A 93 -10.02 21.48 11.46
C TYR A 93 -9.49 20.82 10.18
N GLY A 94 -8.33 20.16 10.26
CA GLY A 94 -7.67 19.48 9.13
C GLY A 94 -8.30 18.14 8.72
N GLY A 95 -9.36 17.71 9.42
CA GLY A 95 -9.98 16.40 9.23
C GLY A 95 -9.29 15.29 10.01
N LEU A 96 -10.06 14.25 10.37
CA LEU A 96 -9.57 13.15 11.20
C LEU A 96 -8.43 12.36 10.55
N GLU A 97 -8.44 12.25 9.21
CA GLU A 97 -7.39 11.63 8.38
C GLU A 97 -6.04 12.24 8.66
N ARG A 98 -5.95 13.56 8.46
CA ARG A 98 -4.74 14.32 8.68
C ARG A 98 -4.25 14.23 10.12
N ILE A 99 -5.14 14.47 11.09
CA ILE A 99 -4.77 14.46 12.52
C ILE A 99 -4.23 13.10 12.93
N SER A 100 -4.87 12.01 12.50
CA SER A 100 -4.40 10.66 12.84
C SER A 100 -3.03 10.37 12.22
N SER A 101 -2.80 10.75 10.97
CA SER A 101 -1.51 10.58 10.30
C SER A 101 -0.40 11.40 10.95
N GLU A 102 -0.65 12.66 11.27
CA GLU A 102 0.30 13.55 11.96
C GLU A 102 0.67 12.97 13.34
N LEU A 103 -0.30 12.45 14.10
CA LEU A 103 -0.05 11.79 15.39
C LEU A 103 0.78 10.52 15.27
N GLN A 104 0.54 9.69 14.24
CA GLN A 104 1.30 8.47 14.01
C GLN A 104 2.76 8.76 13.64
N ILE A 105 2.98 9.75 12.77
CA ILE A 105 4.31 10.23 12.41
C ILE A 105 5.02 10.80 13.64
N ALA A 106 4.37 11.67 14.41
CA ALA A 106 4.94 12.23 15.63
C ALA A 106 5.29 11.15 16.66
N PHE A 107 4.43 10.15 16.85
CA PHE A 107 4.70 9.03 17.75
C PHE A 107 5.95 8.25 17.31
N SER A 108 6.10 8.00 16.01
CA SER A 108 7.30 7.35 15.45
C SER A 108 8.57 8.16 15.76
N GLU A 109 8.55 9.45 15.47
CA GLU A 109 9.70 10.34 15.65
C GLU A 109 10.11 10.48 17.12
N VAL A 110 9.13 10.52 18.02
CA VAL A 110 9.34 10.65 19.48
C VAL A 110 9.83 9.35 20.12
N THR A 111 9.25 8.21 19.72
CA THR A 111 9.47 6.94 20.43
C THR A 111 10.43 5.97 19.73
N GLY A 112 10.69 6.17 18.44
CA GLY A 112 11.44 5.23 17.61
C GLY A 112 10.77 3.86 17.45
N ARG A 113 9.49 3.73 17.81
CA ARG A 113 8.76 2.46 17.75
C ARG A 113 8.15 2.24 16.36
N LYS A 114 8.42 1.07 15.78
CA LYS A 114 7.84 0.64 14.51
C LYS A 114 6.39 0.15 14.69
N ARG A 115 5.57 0.35 13.66
CA ARG A 115 4.25 -0.28 13.53
C ARG A 115 4.41 -1.59 12.75
N PHE A 116 3.84 -2.65 13.31
CA PHE A 116 3.69 -3.94 12.63
C PHE A 116 2.22 -4.32 12.63
N PHE A 117 1.76 -4.87 11.51
CA PHE A 117 0.42 -5.41 11.38
C PHE A 117 0.50 -6.92 11.62
N LEU A 118 -0.21 -7.38 12.65
CA LEU A 118 -0.24 -8.80 13.04
C LEU A 118 -1.20 -9.56 12.11
N HIS A 119 -0.83 -9.70 10.85
CA HIS A 119 -1.45 -10.62 9.92
C HIS A 119 -0.48 -11.77 9.67
N ASN A 120 -0.91 -13.00 9.89
CA ASN A 120 -0.09 -14.19 9.65
C ASN A 120 -0.07 -14.59 8.16
N ASN A 121 -0.25 -13.60 7.26
CA ASN A 121 -0.38 -13.82 5.83
C ASN A 121 0.92 -13.41 5.15
N GLU A 122 1.44 -14.31 4.32
CA GLU A 122 2.52 -14.00 3.36
C GLU A 122 2.01 -12.96 2.35
N THR A 123 2.76 -11.87 2.18
CA THR A 123 2.46 -10.85 1.16
C THR A 123 2.80 -11.39 -0.23
N LYS A 124 1.82 -11.36 -1.13
CA LYS A 124 2.01 -11.76 -2.53
C LYS A 124 2.10 -10.55 -3.44
N LEU A 125 3.18 -10.46 -4.23
CA LEU A 125 3.30 -9.50 -5.31
C LEU A 125 2.63 -10.05 -6.57
N ILE A 126 1.79 -9.25 -7.22
CA ILE A 126 1.07 -9.62 -8.46
C ILE A 126 1.41 -8.59 -9.53
N GLY A 127 2.07 -9.02 -10.60
CA GLY A 127 2.54 -8.14 -11.67
C GLY A 127 1.50 -7.97 -12.77
N PHE A 128 1.33 -6.75 -13.25
CA PHE A 128 0.54 -6.41 -14.42
C PHE A 128 1.43 -5.63 -15.39
N THR A 129 1.57 -6.12 -16.61
CA THR A 129 2.47 -5.51 -17.57
C THR A 129 2.02 -5.68 -19.02
N SER A 130 2.50 -4.79 -19.88
CA SER A 130 2.31 -4.84 -21.33
C SER A 130 3.42 -4.08 -22.05
N GLY A 131 3.81 -4.59 -23.22
CA GLY A 131 4.66 -3.91 -24.18
C GLY A 131 3.92 -2.86 -25.01
N ALA A 132 2.59 -2.84 -24.99
CA ALA A 132 1.76 -1.86 -25.69
C ALA A 132 0.98 -0.97 -24.73
N GLY A 133 1.09 0.34 -24.93
CA GLY A 133 0.26 1.32 -24.21
C GLY A 133 -1.19 1.28 -24.67
N GLY A 134 -2.12 1.67 -23.78
CA GLY A 134 -3.54 1.80 -24.10
C GLY A 134 -4.32 0.48 -24.18
N VAL A 135 -3.71 -0.67 -23.86
CA VAL A 135 -4.39 -1.97 -23.83
C VAL A 135 -5.27 -2.15 -22.59
N GLY A 136 -5.15 -1.28 -21.58
CA GLY A 136 -5.96 -1.29 -20.35
C GLY A 136 -5.32 -2.03 -19.17
N THR A 137 -3.98 -2.11 -19.12
CA THR A 137 -3.21 -2.75 -18.03
C THR A 137 -3.62 -2.22 -16.66
N SER A 138 -3.56 -0.90 -16.46
CA SER A 138 -3.90 -0.25 -15.18
C SER A 138 -5.37 -0.47 -14.79
N CYS A 139 -6.29 -0.46 -15.77
CA CYS A 139 -7.71 -0.75 -15.52
C CYS A 139 -7.92 -2.16 -14.98
N ILE A 140 -7.26 -3.16 -15.58
CA ILE A 140 -7.33 -4.55 -15.13
C ILE A 140 -6.67 -4.70 -13.76
N ALA A 141 -5.51 -4.08 -13.53
CA ALA A 141 -4.82 -4.11 -12.24
C ALA A 141 -5.70 -3.53 -11.12
N ILE A 142 -6.26 -2.34 -11.32
CA ILE A 142 -7.14 -1.68 -10.35
C ILE A 142 -8.40 -2.50 -10.11
N ALA A 143 -9.07 -2.98 -11.17
CA ALA A 143 -10.28 -3.79 -11.04
C ALA A 143 -10.01 -5.11 -10.29
N THR A 144 -8.88 -5.76 -10.58
CA THR A 144 -8.46 -6.97 -9.86
C THR A 144 -8.17 -6.66 -8.39
N GLY A 145 -7.50 -5.54 -8.11
CA GLY A 145 -7.24 -5.09 -6.74
C GLY A 145 -8.52 -4.83 -5.96
N ARG A 146 -9.53 -4.23 -6.60
CA ARG A 146 -10.86 -4.00 -6.00
C ARG A 146 -11.60 -5.31 -5.71
N GLU A 147 -11.57 -6.26 -6.64
CA GLU A 147 -12.14 -7.59 -6.43
C GLU A 147 -11.46 -8.29 -5.23
N LEU A 148 -10.12 -8.34 -5.20
CA LEU A 148 -9.36 -8.92 -4.09
C LEU A 148 -9.63 -8.22 -2.76
N ALA A 149 -9.73 -6.89 -2.75
CA ALA A 149 -10.02 -6.11 -1.55
C ALA A 149 -11.43 -6.40 -1.00
N SER A 150 -12.38 -6.70 -1.89
CA SER A 150 -13.75 -7.08 -1.52
C SER A 150 -13.83 -8.48 -0.91
N LEU A 151 -12.97 -9.41 -1.33
CA LEU A 151 -12.89 -10.78 -0.81
C LEU A 151 -12.19 -10.84 0.57
N ASP A 152 -11.04 -10.16 0.69
CA ASP A 152 -10.12 -10.31 1.84
C ASP A 152 -10.03 -9.06 2.76
N LYS A 153 -11.02 -8.17 2.73
CA LYS A 153 -11.13 -6.96 3.58
C LYS A 153 -9.86 -6.09 3.63
N ARG A 154 -9.71 -5.18 2.66
CA ARG A 154 -8.77 -4.02 2.69
C ARG A 154 -7.29 -4.33 2.94
N ASP A 155 -6.80 -5.49 2.51
CA ASP A 155 -5.38 -5.89 2.59
C ASP A 155 -4.72 -5.94 1.21
N VAL A 156 -5.07 -4.97 0.35
CA VAL A 156 -4.60 -4.89 -1.02
C VAL A 156 -4.02 -3.50 -1.32
N LEU A 157 -2.79 -3.46 -1.84
CA LEU A 157 -2.10 -2.25 -2.27
C LEU A 157 -1.90 -2.27 -3.79
N TYR A 158 -2.24 -1.18 -4.46
CA TYR A 158 -1.90 -0.93 -5.86
C TYR A 158 -0.69 0.02 -5.94
N LEU A 159 0.28 -0.34 -6.77
CA LEU A 159 1.47 0.43 -7.07
C LEU A 159 1.55 0.68 -8.58
N SER A 160 1.55 1.95 -8.98
CA SER A 160 1.79 2.35 -10.36
C SER A 160 3.25 2.72 -10.57
N PHE A 161 3.88 2.10 -11.57
CA PHE A 161 5.19 2.47 -12.12
C PHE A 161 5.04 3.17 -13.48
N GLU A 162 3.90 3.81 -13.73
CA GLU A 162 3.74 4.74 -14.85
C GLU A 162 4.58 6.01 -14.60
N GLU A 163 5.28 6.52 -15.62
CA GLU A 163 6.05 7.77 -15.50
C GLU A 163 5.15 8.95 -15.12
N THR A 164 3.97 9.03 -15.73
CA THR A 164 2.91 9.98 -15.39
C THR A 164 1.79 9.22 -14.71
N GLU A 165 1.77 9.24 -13.38
CA GLU A 165 0.84 8.45 -12.60
C GLU A 165 -0.61 8.90 -12.78
N SER A 166 -1.48 7.94 -13.10
CA SER A 166 -2.91 8.16 -13.32
C SER A 166 -3.80 7.78 -12.12
N THR A 167 -3.21 7.37 -10.99
CA THR A 167 -3.90 6.91 -9.78
C THR A 167 -4.97 7.88 -9.28
N SER A 168 -4.74 9.20 -9.37
CA SER A 168 -5.70 10.22 -8.92
C SER A 168 -7.04 10.25 -9.69
N ILE A 169 -7.09 9.62 -10.86
CA ILE A 169 -8.32 9.47 -11.67
C ILE A 169 -9.20 8.33 -11.12
N TYR A 170 -8.61 7.32 -10.49
CA TYR A 170 -9.33 6.13 -10.00
C TYR A 170 -9.56 6.13 -8.48
N PHE A 171 -8.76 6.91 -7.74
CA PHE A 171 -8.80 6.99 -6.29
C PHE A 171 -9.25 8.39 -5.84
N PRO A 172 -10.19 8.50 -4.89
CA PRO A 172 -10.54 9.79 -4.32
C PRO A 172 -9.32 10.36 -3.59
N LEU A 173 -8.89 11.56 -3.99
CA LEU A 173 -7.86 12.29 -3.27
C LEU A 173 -8.48 12.90 -2.01
N ASP A 174 -8.19 12.31 -0.85
CA ASP A 174 -8.45 12.99 0.41
C ASP A 174 -7.55 14.24 0.54
N GLN A 175 -7.94 15.19 1.36
CA GLN A 175 -7.05 16.27 1.76
C GLN A 175 -6.54 15.94 3.16
N GLY A 176 -5.27 15.57 3.31
CA GLY A 176 -4.69 15.40 4.64
C GLY A 176 -3.55 14.40 4.81
N ARG A 177 -3.36 13.48 3.86
CA ARG A 177 -2.30 12.48 3.97
C ARG A 177 -1.01 12.90 3.26
N ALA A 178 0.12 12.42 3.76
CA ALA A 178 1.42 12.62 3.12
C ALA A 178 1.47 11.84 1.79
N SER A 179 2.26 12.30 0.83
CA SER A 179 2.42 11.64 -0.47
C SER A 179 3.50 10.57 -0.44
N ILE A 180 3.64 9.87 -1.56
CA ILE A 180 4.72 8.91 -1.77
C ILE A 180 6.11 9.58 -1.66
N SER A 181 6.24 10.86 -2.02
CA SER A 181 7.49 11.62 -1.87
C SER A 181 7.94 11.64 -0.41
N GLU A 182 7.03 11.93 0.52
CA GLU A 182 7.34 11.93 1.95
C GLU A 182 7.61 10.50 2.45
N TYR A 183 6.89 9.49 1.96
CA TYR A 183 7.18 8.09 2.30
C TYR A 183 8.61 7.69 1.92
N LEU A 184 9.00 7.95 0.67
CA LEU A 184 10.34 7.64 0.15
C LEU A 184 11.41 8.47 0.87
N TYR A 185 11.12 9.72 1.21
CA TYR A 185 11.98 10.54 2.06
C TYR A 185 12.25 9.86 3.40
N TYR A 186 11.22 9.40 4.11
CA TYR A 186 11.38 8.70 5.39
C TYR A 186 12.08 7.35 5.25
N LEU A 187 11.83 6.62 4.16
CA LEU A 187 12.43 5.32 3.91
C LEU A 187 13.94 5.40 3.61
N PHE A 188 14.37 6.41 2.84
CA PHE A 188 15.76 6.53 2.40
C PHE A 188 16.59 7.52 3.22
N SER A 189 15.95 8.36 4.04
CA SER A 189 16.67 9.19 5.01
C SER A 189 17.08 8.36 6.21
N GLY A 190 18.38 8.09 6.33
CA GLY A 190 18.94 7.28 7.42
C GLY A 190 18.41 7.69 8.80
N GLY A 191 17.95 6.70 9.57
CA GLY A 191 17.43 6.88 10.93
C GLY A 191 15.95 7.28 11.01
N LYS A 192 15.24 7.36 9.87
CA LYS A 192 13.80 7.66 9.81
C LYS A 192 12.94 6.52 9.25
N GLU A 193 13.52 5.35 9.01
CA GLU A 193 12.86 4.19 8.43
C GLU A 193 11.72 3.66 9.33
N VAL A 194 11.79 3.96 10.63
CA VAL A 194 10.72 3.70 11.58
C VAL A 194 9.44 4.43 11.19
N THR A 195 9.53 5.67 10.70
CA THR A 195 8.35 6.47 10.31
C THR A 195 7.66 5.90 9.09
N ALA A 196 8.42 5.33 8.14
CA ALA A 196 7.85 4.63 6.99
C ALA A 196 7.01 3.39 7.40
N SER A 197 7.21 2.82 8.59
CA SER A 197 6.37 1.71 9.07
C SER A 197 4.91 2.11 9.36
N PHE A 198 4.63 3.40 9.55
CA PHE A 198 3.26 3.95 9.66
C PHE A 198 2.66 4.18 8.27
N ILE A 199 2.67 3.13 7.45
CA ILE A 199 2.37 3.21 6.02
C ILE A 199 0.99 3.82 5.71
N ASP A 200 -0.04 3.55 6.53
CA ASP A 200 -1.39 4.10 6.34
C ASP A 200 -1.42 5.64 6.27
N SER A 201 -0.44 6.33 6.84
CA SER A 201 -0.31 7.80 6.79
C SER A 201 0.03 8.35 5.40
N PHE A 202 0.45 7.48 4.48
CA PHE A 202 0.90 7.83 3.12
C PHE A 202 -0.01 7.27 2.02
N LEU A 203 -1.04 6.52 2.40
CA LEU A 203 -1.93 5.83 1.47
C LEU A 203 -3.23 6.59 1.26
N ILE A 204 -3.93 6.33 0.17
CA ILE A 204 -5.34 6.64 -0.04
C ILE A 204 -6.09 5.34 -0.29
N SER A 205 -7.41 5.35 -0.16
CA SER A 205 -8.24 4.18 -0.47
C SER A 205 -9.51 4.55 -1.19
N ASP A 206 -9.92 3.71 -2.13
CA ASP A 206 -11.22 3.86 -2.80
C ASP A 206 -12.38 3.25 -1.99
N MET A 207 -13.60 3.32 -2.54
CA MET A 207 -14.80 2.79 -1.89
C MET A 207 -14.80 1.26 -1.73
N TYR A 208 -14.01 0.55 -2.53
CA TYR A 208 -13.83 -0.91 -2.46
C TYR A 208 -12.79 -1.30 -1.41
N GLY A 209 -12.03 -0.32 -0.91
CA GLY A 209 -10.99 -0.52 0.08
C GLY A 209 -9.66 -0.95 -0.51
N LEU A 210 -9.47 -0.82 -1.82
CA LEU A 210 -8.17 -0.90 -2.45
C LEU A 210 -7.33 0.30 -1.99
N CYS A 211 -6.12 0.05 -1.50
CA CYS A 211 -5.19 1.11 -1.12
C CYS A 211 -4.24 1.44 -2.28
N ALA A 212 -3.80 2.68 -2.35
CA ALA A 212 -2.69 3.12 -3.20
C ALA A 212 -1.88 4.16 -2.44
N PHE A 213 -0.62 4.40 -2.80
CA PHE A 213 0.07 5.58 -2.29
C PHE A 213 -0.59 6.85 -2.81
N ARG A 214 -0.63 7.88 -1.98
CA ARG A 214 -1.05 9.21 -2.44
C ARG A 214 -0.01 9.72 -3.45
N PRO A 215 -0.39 10.03 -4.71
CA PRO A 215 0.54 10.51 -5.70
C PRO A 215 1.22 11.83 -5.29
N ALA A 216 2.48 11.99 -5.68
CA ALA A 216 3.18 13.26 -5.61
C ALA A 216 2.59 14.27 -6.61
N LYS A 217 2.92 15.56 -6.46
CA LYS A 217 2.53 16.59 -7.45
C LYS A 217 3.40 16.57 -8.73
N ALA A 218 4.49 15.82 -8.71
CA ALA A 218 5.51 15.78 -9.76
C ALA A 218 5.48 14.43 -10.51
N ILE A 219 6.53 14.17 -11.29
CA ILE A 219 6.78 12.86 -11.93
C ILE A 219 6.78 11.76 -10.87
N ASN A 220 6.30 10.58 -11.23
CA ASN A 220 6.28 9.43 -10.33
C ASN A 220 7.70 9.05 -9.88
N GLU A 221 8.01 9.28 -8.60
CA GLU A 221 9.33 9.02 -8.01
C GLU A 221 9.67 7.53 -7.98
N LEU A 222 8.67 6.63 -8.00
CA LEU A 222 8.92 5.18 -8.08
C LEU A 222 9.69 4.80 -9.35
N THR A 223 9.46 5.50 -10.45
CA THR A 223 10.17 5.25 -11.71
C THR A 223 11.61 5.74 -11.72
N GLN A 224 12.00 6.54 -10.71
CA GLN A 224 13.34 7.12 -10.58
C GLN A 224 14.22 6.35 -9.59
N LEU A 225 13.65 5.34 -8.91
CA LEU A 225 14.40 4.52 -7.97
C LEU A 225 15.45 3.67 -8.69
N SER A 226 16.66 3.63 -8.14
CA SER A 226 17.63 2.61 -8.50
C SER A 226 17.10 1.21 -8.13
N CYS A 227 17.65 0.16 -8.75
CA CYS A 227 17.22 -1.22 -8.45
C CYS A 227 17.37 -1.56 -6.95
N GLN A 228 18.45 -1.11 -6.30
CA GLN A 228 18.64 -1.28 -4.85
C GLN A 228 17.57 -0.57 -4.01
N GLN A 229 17.20 0.66 -4.40
CA GLN A 229 16.14 1.40 -3.72
C GLN A 229 14.76 0.77 -3.94
N LEU A 230 14.50 0.22 -5.13
CA LEU A 230 13.29 -0.52 -5.42
C LEU A 230 13.17 -1.78 -4.55
N ILE A 231 14.26 -2.56 -4.42
CA ILE A 231 14.33 -3.71 -3.52
C ILE A 231 14.01 -3.27 -2.08
N GLN A 232 14.71 -2.25 -1.57
CA GLN A 232 14.47 -1.73 -0.23
C GLN A 232 13.02 -1.24 -0.03
N PHE A 233 12.43 -0.61 -1.05
CA PHE A 233 11.04 -0.17 -1.03
C PHE A 233 10.06 -1.35 -0.92
N LEU A 234 10.18 -2.36 -1.78
CA LEU A 234 9.32 -3.55 -1.74
C LEU A 234 9.49 -4.34 -0.45
N ASP A 235 10.72 -4.53 0.01
CA ASP A 235 11.02 -5.21 1.28
C ASP A 235 10.39 -4.46 2.46
N SER A 236 10.46 -3.12 2.47
CA SER A 236 9.88 -2.30 3.54
C SER A 236 8.36 -2.43 3.61
N ILE A 237 7.66 -2.33 2.48
CA ILE A 237 6.19 -2.43 2.45
C ILE A 237 5.74 -3.86 2.80
N CYS A 238 6.46 -4.90 2.36
CA CYS A 238 6.17 -6.29 2.73
C CYS A 238 6.40 -6.55 4.22
N ALA A 239 7.50 -6.05 4.79
CA ALA A 239 7.86 -6.21 6.19
C ALA A 239 6.85 -5.58 7.17
N THR A 240 5.99 -4.67 6.70
CA THR A 240 4.90 -4.13 7.54
C THR A 240 3.86 -5.19 7.93
N GLY A 241 3.67 -6.24 7.11
CA GLY A 241 2.58 -7.20 7.25
C GLY A 241 1.19 -6.60 7.01
N ARG A 242 1.11 -5.40 6.42
CA ARG A 242 -0.14 -4.67 6.19
C ARG A 242 -0.97 -5.26 5.06
N PHE A 243 -0.31 -5.78 4.02
CA PHE A 243 -0.96 -6.19 2.78
C PHE A 243 -0.76 -7.68 2.52
N ARG A 244 -1.85 -8.33 2.15
CA ARG A 244 -1.85 -9.69 1.62
C ARG A 244 -1.49 -9.70 0.14
N TYR A 245 -1.96 -8.71 -0.62
CA TYR A 245 -1.67 -8.56 -2.04
C TYR A 245 -1.08 -7.18 -2.33
N ILE A 246 -0.01 -7.14 -3.11
CA ILE A 246 0.56 -5.91 -3.69
C ILE A 246 0.52 -6.06 -5.21
N LEU A 247 -0.32 -5.27 -5.86
CA LEU A 247 -0.46 -5.24 -7.31
C LEU A 247 0.52 -4.22 -7.86
N VAL A 248 1.43 -4.69 -8.70
CA VAL A 248 2.50 -3.89 -9.30
C VAL A 248 2.17 -3.71 -10.78
N ASP A 249 1.83 -2.49 -11.18
CA ASP A 249 1.53 -2.11 -12.56
C ASP A 249 2.74 -1.40 -13.17
N PHE A 250 3.40 -2.04 -14.12
CA PHE A 250 4.67 -1.56 -14.66
C PHE A 250 4.80 -1.77 -16.17
N PRO A 251 5.49 -0.88 -16.88
CA PRO A 251 5.69 -1.03 -18.32
C PRO A 251 6.67 -2.17 -18.62
N ALA A 252 6.41 -2.92 -19.70
CA ALA A 252 7.34 -3.95 -20.15
C ALA A 252 8.54 -3.29 -20.85
N ARG A 253 9.62 -3.08 -20.08
CA ARG A 253 10.87 -2.45 -20.53
C ARG A 253 12.08 -3.25 -20.05
N GLN A 254 13.11 -3.38 -20.89
CA GLN A 254 14.32 -4.10 -20.51
C GLN A 254 15.11 -3.26 -19.51
N SER A 255 15.17 -3.70 -18.25
CA SER A 255 16.03 -3.13 -17.21
C SER A 255 16.11 -4.08 -16.02
N ASP A 256 17.17 -3.97 -15.23
CA ASP A 256 17.37 -4.79 -14.02
C ASP A 256 16.21 -4.62 -13.02
N CYS A 257 15.66 -3.40 -12.90
CA CYS A 257 14.52 -3.13 -12.03
C CYS A 257 13.27 -3.92 -12.48
N ILE A 258 12.96 -3.92 -13.77
CA ILE A 258 11.80 -4.65 -14.31
C ILE A 258 12.02 -6.16 -14.19
N MET A 259 13.24 -6.66 -14.42
CA MET A 259 13.55 -8.08 -14.22
C MET A 259 13.40 -8.48 -12.76
N TYR A 260 13.83 -7.63 -11.82
CA TYR A 260 13.59 -7.85 -10.39
C TYR A 260 12.10 -7.87 -10.05
N LEU A 261 11.28 -6.94 -10.59
CA LEU A 261 9.83 -6.96 -10.40
C LEU A 261 9.21 -8.26 -10.92
N LEU A 262 9.55 -8.67 -12.14
CA LEU A 262 9.06 -9.91 -12.74
C LEU A 262 9.40 -11.12 -11.86
N LYS A 263 10.66 -11.26 -11.45
CA LYS A 263 11.11 -12.38 -10.61
C LYS A 263 10.51 -12.38 -9.20
N SER A 264 10.11 -11.22 -8.68
CA SER A 264 9.52 -11.07 -7.34
C SER A 264 8.00 -11.32 -7.32
N CYS A 265 7.35 -11.31 -8.49
CA CYS A 265 5.92 -11.56 -8.57
C CYS A 265 5.61 -13.05 -8.33
N HIS A 266 4.39 -13.33 -7.88
CA HIS A 266 3.86 -14.69 -7.76
C HIS A 266 3.08 -15.07 -9.03
N ASN A 267 2.36 -14.09 -9.59
CA ASN A 267 1.69 -14.19 -10.88
C ASN A 267 2.00 -12.92 -11.67
N ILE A 268 2.20 -13.07 -12.98
CA ILE A 268 2.53 -11.98 -13.91
C ILE A 268 1.51 -12.00 -15.04
N PHE A 269 0.63 -10.99 -15.10
CA PHE A 269 -0.37 -10.86 -16.15
C PHE A 269 0.17 -10.00 -17.30
N PHE A 270 0.44 -10.64 -18.44
CA PHE A 270 0.80 -9.96 -19.68
C PHE A 270 -0.47 -9.62 -20.47
N ILE A 271 -0.74 -8.32 -20.60
CA ILE A 271 -1.99 -7.81 -21.16
C ILE A 271 -1.77 -7.35 -22.60
N ASP A 272 -2.65 -7.76 -23.50
CA ASP A 272 -2.78 -7.23 -24.85
C ASP A 272 -4.26 -6.93 -25.15
N ASP A 273 -4.57 -6.28 -26.28
CA ASP A 273 -5.95 -6.04 -26.72
C ASP A 273 -6.34 -6.82 -27.97
N GLY A 274 -5.64 -7.93 -28.24
CA GLY A 274 -5.81 -8.74 -29.45
C GLY A 274 -5.26 -8.10 -30.74
N SER A 275 -4.83 -6.83 -30.71
CA SER A 275 -4.25 -6.20 -31.89
C SER A 275 -2.91 -6.83 -32.26
N PRO A 276 -2.54 -6.91 -33.57
CA PRO A 276 -1.25 -7.44 -33.99
C PRO A 276 -0.07 -6.72 -33.33
N ILE A 277 -0.21 -5.42 -33.05
CA ILE A 277 0.83 -4.60 -32.43
C ILE A 277 1.02 -4.98 -30.96
N SER A 278 -0.05 -5.13 -30.17
CA SER A 278 0.07 -5.50 -28.76
C SER A 278 0.65 -6.91 -28.59
N LEU A 279 0.17 -7.86 -29.40
CA LEU A 279 0.68 -9.23 -29.41
C LEU A 279 2.15 -9.28 -29.80
N TRP A 280 2.54 -8.57 -30.86
CA TRP A 280 3.94 -8.52 -31.29
C TRP A 280 4.85 -7.90 -30.23
N LYS A 281 4.43 -6.80 -29.58
CA LYS A 281 5.26 -6.13 -28.56
C LYS A 281 5.47 -7.01 -27.33
N ASN A 282 4.43 -7.68 -26.85
CA ASN A 282 4.58 -8.60 -25.72
C ASN A 282 5.48 -9.79 -26.08
N ARG A 283 5.25 -10.43 -27.24
CA ARG A 283 6.09 -11.54 -27.72
C ARG A 283 7.54 -11.11 -27.92
N LYS A 284 7.77 -9.91 -28.43
CA LYS A 284 9.14 -9.39 -28.62
C LYS A 284 9.82 -9.09 -27.29
N PHE A 285 9.08 -8.55 -26.32
CA PHE A 285 9.61 -8.31 -24.98
C PHE A 285 10.08 -9.61 -24.32
N THR A 286 9.23 -10.63 -24.29
CA THR A 286 9.60 -11.93 -23.68
C THR A 286 10.74 -12.63 -24.44
N LYS A 287 10.74 -12.59 -25.78
CA LYS A 287 11.83 -13.14 -26.60
C LYS A 287 13.18 -12.44 -26.43
N ASN A 288 13.19 -11.19 -25.97
CA ASN A 288 14.41 -10.42 -25.76
C ASN A 288 15.01 -10.63 -24.35
N MET A 289 14.31 -11.32 -23.45
CA MET A 289 14.86 -11.72 -22.15
C MET A 289 15.96 -12.76 -22.34
N ALA A 290 16.91 -12.83 -21.39
CA ALA A 290 17.84 -13.95 -21.37
C ALA A 290 17.07 -15.26 -21.15
N ALA A 291 17.55 -16.36 -21.75
CA ALA A 291 16.85 -17.65 -21.68
C ALA A 291 16.67 -18.11 -20.23
N GLU A 292 17.71 -17.94 -19.41
CA GLU A 292 17.71 -18.28 -17.99
C GLU A 292 16.69 -17.44 -17.20
N GLU A 293 16.59 -16.14 -17.51
CA GLU A 293 15.63 -15.25 -16.85
C GLU A 293 14.19 -15.58 -17.21
N TYR A 294 13.92 -15.94 -18.47
CA TYR A 294 12.60 -16.32 -18.92
C TYR A 294 12.16 -17.65 -18.30
N GLU A 295 13.06 -18.64 -18.23
CA GLU A 295 12.80 -19.94 -17.59
C GLU A 295 12.41 -19.79 -16.12
N GLU A 296 12.99 -18.83 -15.39
CA GLU A 296 12.64 -18.58 -13.98
C GLU A 296 11.20 -18.06 -13.77
N ILE A 297 10.64 -17.36 -14.75
CA ILE A 297 9.35 -16.66 -14.60
C ILE A 297 8.22 -17.24 -15.46
N VAL A 298 8.52 -18.14 -16.40
CA VAL A 298 7.55 -18.63 -17.40
C VAL A 298 6.28 -19.21 -16.78
N ASP A 299 6.41 -19.97 -15.69
CA ASP A 299 5.27 -20.59 -14.99
C ASP A 299 4.34 -19.56 -14.32
N GLN A 300 4.89 -18.40 -13.96
CA GLN A 300 4.18 -17.29 -13.33
C GLN A 300 3.44 -16.43 -14.36
N ILE A 301 3.83 -16.49 -15.64
CA ILE A 301 3.23 -15.69 -16.71
C ILE A 301 1.84 -16.22 -17.06
N LYS A 302 0.85 -15.34 -17.04
CA LYS A 302 -0.52 -15.57 -17.51
C LYS A 302 -0.84 -14.55 -18.60
N TRP A 303 -1.30 -15.04 -19.75
CA TRP A 303 -1.63 -14.19 -20.89
C TRP A 303 -3.08 -13.71 -20.82
N VAL A 304 -3.29 -12.41 -21.03
CA VAL A 304 -4.61 -11.77 -20.94
C VAL A 304 -4.91 -10.96 -22.20
N THR A 305 -6.03 -11.25 -22.85
CA THR A 305 -6.57 -10.43 -23.95
C THR A 305 -7.70 -9.58 -23.40
N ASN A 306 -7.44 -8.28 -23.28
CA ASN A 306 -8.43 -7.28 -22.91
C ASN A 306 -9.22 -6.81 -24.13
N LYS A 307 -10.35 -6.13 -23.88
CA LYS A 307 -11.25 -5.59 -24.91
C LYS A 307 -11.71 -6.66 -25.89
N TRP A 308 -11.78 -7.91 -25.42
CA TRP A 308 -12.17 -9.03 -26.26
C TRP A 308 -13.67 -8.93 -26.57
N LEU A 309 -14.04 -9.22 -27.82
CA LEU A 309 -15.42 -9.27 -28.24
C LEU A 309 -15.75 -10.72 -28.60
N PRO A 310 -16.81 -11.31 -28.02
CA PRO A 310 -17.25 -12.63 -28.44
C PRO A 310 -17.65 -12.62 -29.91
N LYS A 311 -17.00 -13.46 -30.73
CA LYS A 311 -17.39 -13.65 -32.13
C LYS A 311 -18.72 -14.42 -32.22
N PRO A 312 -19.60 -14.10 -33.19
CA PRO A 312 -20.83 -14.85 -33.42
C PRO A 312 -20.54 -16.31 -33.77
N GLU A 313 -21.46 -17.22 -33.43
CA GLU A 313 -21.27 -18.68 -33.55
C GLU A 313 -20.89 -19.15 -34.97
N THR A 314 -21.31 -18.42 -36.00
CA THR A 314 -21.02 -18.72 -37.41
C THR A 314 -19.57 -18.50 -37.83
N GLU A 315 -18.79 -17.71 -37.09
CA GLU A 315 -17.38 -17.43 -37.38
C GLU A 315 -16.42 -18.30 -36.53
N LYS A 316 -16.95 -19.08 -35.58
CA LYS A 316 -16.14 -19.96 -34.71
C LYS A 316 -15.57 -21.16 -35.45
N GLU A 317 -16.29 -21.70 -36.43
CA GLU A 317 -15.92 -22.94 -37.13
C GLU A 317 -14.75 -22.76 -38.12
N GLU A 318 -14.53 -21.57 -38.68
CA GLU A 318 -13.47 -21.31 -39.69
C GLU A 318 -12.12 -20.89 -39.07
N GLU A 319 -12.11 -20.42 -37.81
CA GLU A 319 -10.91 -19.95 -37.12
C GLU A 319 -10.40 -20.91 -36.03
N GLU A 320 -11.19 -21.87 -35.55
CA GLU A 320 -10.71 -22.90 -34.61
C GLU A 320 -9.49 -23.67 -35.16
N GLU A 321 -9.38 -23.88 -36.47
CA GLU A 321 -8.19 -24.48 -37.11
C GLU A 321 -6.98 -23.54 -37.21
N ASN A 322 -7.15 -22.21 -37.11
CA ASN A 322 -6.07 -21.21 -37.24
C ASN A 322 -5.68 -20.53 -35.90
N GLU A 323 -6.58 -20.44 -34.93
CA GLU A 323 -6.34 -19.82 -33.61
C GLU A 323 -5.66 -20.79 -32.62
N GLU A 324 -5.84 -22.11 -32.78
CA GLU A 324 -5.12 -23.14 -32.00
C GLU A 324 -3.58 -23.04 -32.16
N GLU A 325 -3.08 -22.48 -33.28
CA GLU A 325 -1.65 -22.20 -33.47
C GLU A 325 -1.18 -20.85 -32.89
N VAL A 326 -2.10 -19.93 -32.51
CA VAL A 326 -1.76 -18.52 -32.21
C VAL A 326 -1.91 -18.16 -30.73
N PHE A 327 -2.76 -18.85 -29.97
CA PHE A 327 -3.02 -18.52 -28.57
C PHE A 327 -2.83 -19.71 -27.63
N ASP A 328 -2.12 -19.46 -26.52
CA ASP A 328 -1.93 -20.42 -25.43
C ASP A 328 -3.29 -20.85 -24.85
N ALA A 329 -3.52 -22.16 -24.70
CA ALA A 329 -4.75 -22.75 -24.16
C ALA A 329 -5.15 -22.19 -22.77
N ASN A 330 -4.19 -21.59 -22.04
CA ASN A 330 -4.41 -20.97 -20.73
C ASN A 330 -4.65 -19.45 -20.77
N ARG A 331 -4.92 -18.87 -21.94
CA ARG A 331 -5.19 -17.44 -22.11
C ARG A 331 -6.51 -17.01 -21.49
N ILE A 332 -6.49 -15.87 -20.80
CA ILE A 332 -7.65 -15.25 -20.17
C ILE A 332 -8.21 -14.18 -21.10
N PHE A 333 -9.51 -14.23 -21.39
CA PHE A 333 -10.20 -13.22 -22.18
C PHE A 333 -11.05 -12.34 -21.26
N VAL A 334 -10.84 -11.02 -21.35
CA VAL A 334 -11.61 -10.01 -20.63
C VAL A 334 -12.46 -9.25 -21.64
N GLU A 335 -13.77 -9.39 -21.50
CA GLU A 335 -14.74 -8.82 -22.43
C GLU A 335 -14.71 -7.28 -22.43
N TYR A 336 -14.86 -6.70 -23.62
CA TYR A 336 -15.07 -5.27 -23.77
C TYR A 336 -16.46 -4.89 -23.27
N ASP A 337 -16.50 -4.14 -22.16
CA ASP A 337 -17.73 -3.55 -21.64
C ASP A 337 -17.53 -2.07 -21.38
N LYS A 338 -18.03 -1.21 -22.28
CA LYS A 338 -17.95 0.24 -22.08
C LYS A 338 -18.73 0.71 -20.86
N GLU A 339 -19.83 0.04 -20.54
CA GLU A 339 -20.72 0.45 -19.44
C GLU A 339 -20.19 0.03 -18.07
N SER A 340 -19.09 -0.75 -18.03
CA SER A 340 -18.29 -0.96 -16.81
C SER A 340 -17.47 0.27 -16.41
N PHE A 341 -17.33 1.28 -17.27
CA PHE A 341 -16.52 2.47 -17.01
C PHE A 341 -17.42 3.71 -16.94
N VAL A 342 -17.59 4.25 -15.74
CA VAL A 342 -18.39 5.47 -15.51
C VAL A 342 -17.45 6.62 -15.21
N THR A 343 -17.60 7.72 -15.94
CA THR A 343 -16.81 8.94 -15.74
C THR A 343 -17.66 10.01 -15.07
N ASP A 344 -17.16 10.53 -13.95
CA ASP A 344 -17.72 11.71 -13.27
C ASP A 344 -16.64 12.79 -13.17
N GLY A 345 -16.72 13.79 -14.05
CA GLY A 345 -15.68 14.81 -14.21
C GLY A 345 -14.34 14.20 -14.61
N LEU A 346 -13.34 14.27 -13.72
CA LEU A 346 -12.01 13.68 -13.90
C LEU A 346 -11.88 12.30 -13.23
N TYR A 347 -12.93 11.82 -12.57
CA TYR A 347 -12.94 10.54 -11.86
C TYR A 347 -13.47 9.42 -12.77
N ILE A 348 -12.83 8.25 -12.74
CA ILE A 348 -13.28 7.03 -13.42
C ILE A 348 -13.58 5.97 -12.37
N ASP A 349 -14.83 5.53 -12.32
CA ASP A 349 -15.21 4.31 -11.61
C ASP A 349 -15.24 3.12 -12.57
N ILE A 350 -14.61 2.03 -12.14
CA ILE A 350 -14.58 0.75 -12.84
C ILE A 350 -15.48 -0.24 -12.07
N SER A 351 -16.62 -0.57 -12.66
CA SER A 351 -17.54 -1.59 -12.17
C SER A 351 -17.16 -2.97 -12.71
N PHE A 352 -16.88 -3.89 -11.79
CA PHE A 352 -16.63 -5.31 -12.06
C PHE A 352 -17.88 -6.19 -11.84
N GLN A 353 -19.08 -5.59 -11.83
CA GLN A 353 -20.33 -6.33 -11.71
C GLN A 353 -20.89 -6.82 -13.05
N ARG A 354 -20.31 -6.36 -14.17
CA ARG A 354 -20.73 -6.67 -15.53
C ARG A 354 -19.80 -7.66 -16.22
N CYS A 355 -19.85 -7.80 -17.55
CA CYS A 355 -19.09 -8.83 -18.26
C CYS A 355 -17.57 -8.60 -18.19
N PHE A 356 -17.09 -7.35 -18.21
CA PHE A 356 -15.68 -7.03 -17.88
C PHE A 356 -15.25 -7.66 -16.54
N GLY A 357 -16.14 -7.60 -15.54
CA GLY A 357 -15.94 -8.17 -14.23
C GLY A 357 -15.80 -9.69 -14.18
N VAL A 358 -16.34 -10.43 -15.15
CA VAL A 358 -16.18 -11.89 -15.24
C VAL A 358 -14.71 -12.23 -15.52
N GLY A 359 -14.07 -11.49 -16.43
CA GLY A 359 -12.63 -11.65 -16.70
C GLY A 359 -11.78 -11.25 -15.50
N VAL A 360 -12.10 -10.14 -14.84
CA VAL A 360 -11.42 -9.67 -13.63
C VAL A 360 -11.51 -10.71 -12.50
N ARG A 361 -12.67 -11.32 -12.27
CA ARG A 361 -12.83 -12.39 -11.27
C ARG A 361 -11.95 -13.60 -11.55
N LYS A 362 -11.84 -14.03 -12.82
CA LYS A 362 -10.92 -15.12 -13.20
C LYS A 362 -9.47 -14.78 -12.84
N ILE A 363 -9.04 -13.55 -13.06
CA ILE A 363 -7.69 -13.07 -12.69
C ILE A 363 -7.54 -13.10 -11.16
N ALA A 364 -8.51 -12.59 -10.40
CA ALA A 364 -8.49 -12.61 -8.93
C ALA A 364 -8.49 -14.04 -8.36
N ASP A 365 -9.25 -14.97 -8.96
CA ASP A 365 -9.31 -16.37 -8.58
C ASP A 365 -7.96 -17.06 -8.73
N ILE A 366 -7.18 -16.75 -9.78
CA ILE A 366 -5.81 -17.27 -9.94
C ILE A 366 -4.92 -16.79 -8.78
N CYS A 367 -4.99 -15.50 -8.43
CA CYS A 367 -4.23 -14.92 -7.31
C CYS A 367 -4.57 -15.56 -5.95
N THR A 368 -5.81 -16.04 -5.77
CA THR A 368 -6.28 -16.64 -4.51
C THR A 368 -6.06 -18.16 -4.45
N THR A 369 -6.23 -18.88 -5.56
CA THR A 369 -6.25 -20.37 -5.62
C THR A 369 -4.91 -21.00 -5.22
N GLU A 370 -3.78 -20.35 -5.51
CA GLU A 370 -2.45 -20.81 -5.06
C GLU A 370 -2.30 -20.78 -3.53
N THR A 371 -3.17 -20.08 -2.81
CA THR A 371 -3.21 -20.06 -1.34
C THR A 371 -3.86 -21.32 -0.75
N LEU A 372 -4.79 -21.95 -1.48
CA LEU A 372 -5.52 -23.13 -1.01
C LEU A 372 -4.69 -24.42 -1.13
N LEU A 373 -3.83 -24.51 -2.16
CA LEU A 373 -2.95 -25.67 -2.35
C LEU A 373 -1.81 -25.74 -1.32
N ARG A 374 -1.29 -24.59 -0.86
CA ARG A 374 -0.26 -24.55 0.20
C ARG A 374 -0.83 -24.81 1.60
N SER A 375 -2.01 -24.26 1.92
CA SER A 375 -2.69 -24.51 3.21
C SER A 375 -3.25 -25.94 3.36
N GLY A 376 -3.46 -26.66 2.25
CA GLY A 376 -3.79 -28.09 2.25
C GLY A 376 -2.58 -29.00 2.53
N ASN A 377 -1.37 -28.59 2.13
CA ASN A 377 -0.15 -29.38 2.31
C ASN A 377 0.50 -29.21 3.70
N GLU A 378 0.32 -28.07 4.37
CA GLU A 378 0.84 -27.87 5.73
C GLU A 378 0.17 -28.75 6.79
N LYS A 379 -1.02 -29.31 6.52
CA LYS A 379 -1.64 -30.31 7.41
C LYS A 379 -0.97 -31.68 7.36
N ASN A 380 -0.06 -31.94 6.41
CA ASN A 380 0.63 -33.23 6.26
C ASN A 380 2.16 -33.18 6.44
N SER A 381 2.74 -32.05 6.84
CA SER A 381 4.18 -31.94 7.12
C SER A 381 4.46 -31.39 8.52
N ASN A 382 3.93 -32.05 9.55
CA ASN A 382 4.40 -31.87 10.92
C ASN A 382 5.32 -33.05 11.30
N LYS A 383 6.59 -32.96 10.90
CA LYS A 383 7.75 -33.67 11.47
C LYS A 383 9.04 -33.08 10.89
N CYS A 384 9.99 -32.78 11.78
CA CYS A 384 11.29 -32.11 11.58
C CYS A 384 11.21 -30.58 11.45
N GLY A 385 11.89 -29.78 12.28
CA GLY A 385 12.84 -30.06 13.34
C GLY A 385 13.30 -28.71 13.89
N THR A 386 13.09 -28.51 15.19
CA THR A 386 13.76 -27.48 15.97
C THR A 386 15.25 -27.81 16.02
N ASP A 387 16.12 -26.89 15.62
CA ASP A 387 17.30 -26.52 16.42
C ASP A 387 18.14 -25.38 15.82
N ALA A 388 18.52 -24.51 16.75
CA ALA A 388 19.76 -23.73 16.85
C ALA A 388 20.04 -22.60 15.84
N LEU A 389 19.96 -21.35 16.33
CA LEU A 389 21.08 -20.39 16.32
C LEU A 389 20.75 -19.14 17.16
N PHE A 390 20.82 -19.29 18.49
CA PHE A 390 21.10 -18.18 19.41
C PHE A 390 22.00 -18.74 20.51
N ARG A 391 23.31 -18.50 20.42
CA ARG A 391 24.21 -18.61 21.57
C ARG A 391 24.71 -17.22 21.91
N THR A 392 24.22 -16.78 23.06
CA THR A 392 24.78 -15.77 23.96
C THR A 392 26.26 -16.05 24.24
N GLY A 393 27.09 -15.01 24.18
CA GLY A 393 28.42 -14.99 24.76
C GLY A 393 28.55 -13.72 25.60
N GLY A 394 28.30 -13.85 26.89
CA GLY A 394 28.71 -12.88 27.91
C GLY A 394 30.06 -13.29 28.50
N ASP A 395 30.73 -12.28 29.05
CA ASP A 395 32.06 -12.26 29.66
C ASP A 395 32.34 -13.36 30.70
N GLU A 396 33.60 -13.76 30.81
CA GLU A 396 34.36 -13.79 32.08
C GLU A 396 35.85 -14.12 31.85
N ASP A 397 36.69 -13.12 32.13
CA ASP A 397 37.90 -13.10 32.97
C ASP A 397 39.06 -14.12 32.90
N CYS A 398 40.24 -13.54 33.22
CA CYS A 398 41.50 -14.10 33.69
C CYS A 398 42.52 -14.66 32.66
N ARG A 399 43.41 -13.78 32.20
CA ARG A 399 44.83 -13.75 32.61
C ARG A 399 45.58 -12.52 32.13
#